data_AF-A0A4Y2D6P0-F1
#
_entry.id   AF-A0A4Y2D6P0-F1
#
_cell.length_a   1.000
_cell.length_b   1.000
_cell.length_c   1.000
_cell.angle_alpha   90.00
_cell.angle_beta   90.00
_cell.angle_gamma   90.00
#
_symmetry.space_group_name_H-M   'P 1'
#
loop_
_entity.id
_entity.type
_entity.pdbx_description
1 polymer ?
#
loop_
_entity_poly.entity_id
_entity_poly.type
_entity_poly.pdbx_seq_one_letter_code
_entity_poly.pdbx_strand_id
1 'polypeptide(L)'
;MIQKTYAEKVKKGPHRVLLYPTQNTDEQGVERNKTFSVKHLLESSIHPLKAKIKIKDVRKIRNQGLAVDCEDYCDVQKILFSTQNQEELKKNITHVQPKVKLPKLIFYNIPKNLK
;
A
#
# COMPACT_ATOMS: atom_id res chain seq x y z
N MET A 1 31.64 1.87 17.80
CA MET A 1 30.34 1.51 17.20
C MET A 1 29.45 2.75 17.19
N ILE A 2 29.04 3.25 16.02
CA ILE A 2 28.10 4.39 15.95
C ILE A 2 26.69 3.85 16.22
N GLN A 3 26.08 4.23 17.34
CA GLN A 3 24.68 3.93 17.62
C GLN A 3 23.80 4.71 16.65
N LYS A 4 23.06 4.00 15.79
CA LYS A 4 22.03 4.60 14.93
C LYS A 4 20.96 5.28 15.77
N THR A 5 20.64 6.51 15.41
CA THR A 5 19.59 7.32 16.04
C THR A 5 18.20 6.69 15.82
N TYR A 6 17.21 7.05 16.66
CA TYR A 6 15.83 6.58 16.50
C TYR A 6 15.27 6.91 15.12
N ALA A 7 15.51 8.13 14.62
CA ALA A 7 15.07 8.55 13.29
C ALA A 7 15.63 7.64 12.17
N GLU A 8 16.89 7.20 12.26
CA GLU A 8 17.50 6.29 11.29
C GLU A 8 16.91 4.87 11.35
N LYS A 9 16.48 4.42 12.52
CA LYS A 9 15.76 3.14 12.67
C LYS A 9 14.33 3.23 12.13
N VAL A 10 13.69 4.40 12.23
CA VAL A 10 12.30 4.64 11.81
C VAL A 10 12.17 4.94 10.31
N LYS A 11 13.25 5.32 9.62
CA LYS A 11 13.26 5.59 8.16
C LYS A 11 12.73 4.42 7.30
N LYS A 12 12.65 3.20 7.84
CA LYS A 12 11.99 2.06 7.18
C LYS A 12 10.53 1.96 7.65
N GLY A 13 9.68 2.84 7.15
CA GLY A 13 8.23 2.58 7.17
C GLY A 13 7.91 1.25 6.48
N PRO A 14 6.78 0.60 6.77
CA PRO A 14 6.41 -0.63 6.08
C PRO A 14 6.42 -0.40 4.57
N HIS A 15 6.96 -1.35 3.82
CA HIS A 15 6.95 -1.34 2.36
C HIS A 15 5.50 -1.53 1.89
N ARG A 16 4.73 -0.44 1.88
CA ARG A 16 3.27 -0.45 1.70
C ARG A 16 2.88 0.27 0.42
N VAL A 17 1.92 -0.33 -0.28
CA VAL A 17 1.15 0.35 -1.33
C VAL A 17 -0.32 0.40 -0.93
N LEU A 18 -0.97 1.53 -1.16
CA LEU A 18 -2.41 1.68 -1.01
C LEU A 18 -3.02 1.66 -2.41
N LEU A 19 -4.05 0.85 -2.61
CA LEU A 19 -4.75 0.69 -3.87
C LEU A 19 -6.21 1.05 -3.64
N TYR A 20 -6.81 1.82 -4.54
CA TYR A 20 -8.21 2.24 -4.48
C TYR A 20 -8.86 1.98 -5.83
N PRO A 21 -10.16 1.66 -5.88
CA PRO A 21 -10.87 1.66 -7.14
C PRO A 21 -10.84 3.08 -7.75
N THR A 22 -10.65 3.17 -9.05
CA THR A 22 -10.77 4.43 -9.79
C THR A 22 -12.24 4.82 -9.80
N GLN A 23 -12.58 5.99 -9.26
CA GLN A 23 -13.92 6.56 -9.44
C GLN A 23 -14.01 7.12 -10.87
N ASN A 24 -14.52 6.30 -11.79
CA ASN A 24 -14.88 6.78 -13.11
C ASN A 24 -16.26 7.44 -12.99
N THR A 25 -16.28 8.75 -12.81
CA THR A 25 -17.49 9.54 -12.97
C THR A 25 -17.76 9.63 -14.47
N ASP A 26 -18.60 8.75 -15.01
CA ASP A 26 -19.14 8.97 -16.34
C ASP A 26 -19.96 10.28 -16.28
N GLU A 27 -19.91 11.11 -17.32
CA GLU A 27 -20.57 12.42 -17.43
C GLU A 27 -22.11 12.37 -17.23
N GLN A 28 -22.69 11.18 -17.07
CA GLN A 28 -24.10 10.93 -16.79
C GLN A 28 -24.43 10.60 -15.33
N GLY A 29 -23.48 10.66 -14.39
CA GLY A 29 -23.80 10.57 -12.94
C GLY A 29 -24.40 9.23 -12.49
N VAL A 30 -24.29 8.18 -13.32
CA VAL A 30 -24.65 6.83 -12.92
C VAL A 30 -23.42 6.19 -12.32
N GLU A 31 -23.39 6.06 -10.99
CA GLU A 31 -22.48 5.14 -10.30
C GLU A 31 -22.60 3.78 -10.99
N ARG A 32 -21.61 3.42 -11.81
CA ARG A 32 -21.48 2.04 -12.26
C ARG A 32 -21.16 1.25 -11.00
N ASN A 33 -22.22 0.69 -10.40
CA ASN A 33 -22.22 -0.37 -9.41
C ASN A 33 -21.60 -1.63 -10.03
N LYS A 34 -20.34 -1.56 -10.48
CA LYS A 34 -19.54 -2.74 -10.72
C LYS A 34 -18.85 -2.99 -9.40
N THR A 35 -19.44 -3.89 -8.62
CA THR A 35 -18.96 -4.43 -7.33
C THR A 35 -17.63 -5.17 -7.54
N PHE A 36 -16.62 -4.50 -8.06
CA PHE A 36 -15.32 -5.09 -8.34
C PHE A 36 -14.43 -4.89 -7.12
N SER A 37 -14.09 -5.99 -6.45
CA SER A 37 -13.16 -5.96 -5.33
C SER A 37 -11.74 -5.75 -5.86
N VAL A 38 -11.07 -4.66 -5.44
CA VAL A 38 -9.65 -4.38 -5.76
C VAL A 38 -8.76 -5.61 -5.55
N LYS A 39 -9.07 -6.39 -4.50
CA LYS A 39 -8.37 -7.66 -4.20
C LYS A 39 -8.49 -8.67 -5.34
N HIS A 40 -9.69 -8.92 -5.83
CA HIS A 40 -9.92 -9.89 -6.90
C HIS A 40 -9.23 -9.44 -8.19
N LEU A 41 -9.23 -8.13 -8.47
CA LEU A 41 -8.65 -7.62 -9.71
C LEU A 41 -7.15 -7.81 -9.68
N LEU A 42 -6.56 -7.46 -8.54
CA LEU A 42 -5.13 -7.62 -8.32
C LEU A 42 -4.72 -9.09 -8.37
N GLU A 43 -5.49 -10.00 -7.77
CA GLU A 43 -5.22 -11.44 -7.78
C GLU A 43 -5.35 -12.06 -9.19
N SER A 44 -6.35 -11.65 -9.97
CA SER A 44 -6.56 -12.13 -11.34
C SER A 44 -5.47 -11.63 -12.29
N SER A 45 -5.09 -10.36 -12.18
CA SER A 45 -4.13 -9.74 -13.10
C SER A 45 -2.67 -9.96 -12.69
N ILE A 46 -2.36 -9.91 -11.39
CA ILE A 46 -1.02 -10.11 -10.83
C ILE A 46 -1.03 -11.42 -10.06
N HIS A 47 -0.51 -12.48 -10.69
CA HIS A 47 -0.22 -13.72 -9.97
C HIS A 47 1.02 -13.52 -9.08
N PRO A 48 0.89 -13.38 -7.74
CA PRO A 48 2.00 -12.96 -6.88
C PRO A 48 3.16 -13.96 -6.90
N LEU A 49 2.84 -15.25 -7.06
CA LEU A 49 3.79 -16.35 -7.18
C LEU A 49 4.61 -16.29 -8.48
N LYS A 50 3.97 -15.97 -9.62
CA LYS A 50 4.68 -15.80 -10.90
C LYS A 50 5.56 -14.56 -10.89
N ALA A 51 5.08 -13.48 -10.27
CA ALA A 51 5.81 -12.22 -10.16
C ALA A 51 6.88 -12.21 -9.05
N LYS A 52 7.00 -13.31 -8.27
CA LYS A 52 7.89 -13.43 -7.11
C LYS A 52 7.76 -12.22 -6.18
N ILE A 53 6.54 -11.82 -5.87
CA ILE A 53 6.21 -10.71 -4.96
C ILE A 53 5.97 -11.28 -3.58
N LYS A 54 6.74 -10.87 -2.57
CA LYS A 54 6.56 -11.32 -1.19
C LYS A 54 5.65 -10.37 -0.43
N ILE A 55 4.41 -10.80 -0.24
CA ILE A 55 3.38 -10.05 0.48
C ILE A 55 3.42 -10.48 1.95
N LYS A 56 3.52 -9.51 2.86
CA LYS A 56 3.44 -9.72 4.32
C LYS A 56 1.99 -9.71 4.81
N ASP A 57 1.20 -8.74 4.33
CA ASP A 57 -0.19 -8.58 4.77
C ASP A 57 -1.02 -7.84 3.71
N VAL A 58 -2.31 -8.15 3.67
CA VAL A 58 -3.30 -7.49 2.80
C VAL A 58 -4.52 -7.14 3.63
N ARG A 59 -4.82 -5.85 3.74
CA ARG A 59 -5.93 -5.35 4.58
C ARG A 59 -6.86 -4.46 3.78
N LYS A 60 -8.16 -4.65 3.96
CA LYS A 60 -9.17 -3.70 3.46
C LYS A 60 -9.06 -2.39 4.27
N ILE A 61 -9.18 -1.27 3.57
CA ILE A 61 -9.17 0.08 4.17
C ILE A 61 -10.42 0.84 3.74
N ARG A 62 -10.60 2.06 4.24
CA ARG A 62 -11.72 2.94 3.88
C ARG A 62 -11.77 3.18 2.37
N ASN A 63 -12.91 3.65 1.88
CA ASN A 63 -13.14 3.98 0.46
C ASN A 63 -12.91 2.78 -0.47
N GLN A 64 -13.30 1.59 -0.02
CA GLN A 64 -13.12 0.32 -0.75
C GLN A 64 -11.66 0.02 -1.14
N GLY A 65 -10.71 0.68 -0.48
CA GLY A 65 -9.30 0.50 -0.77
C GLY A 65 -8.72 -0.78 -0.19
N LEU A 66 -7.50 -1.08 -0.62
CA LEU A 66 -6.68 -2.20 -0.21
C LEU A 66 -5.28 -1.69 0.17
N ALA A 67 -4.83 -1.99 1.38
CA ALA A 67 -3.44 -1.80 1.77
C ALA A 67 -2.69 -3.13 1.60
N VAL A 68 -1.59 -3.11 0.85
CA VAL A 68 -0.70 -4.26 0.66
C VAL A 68 0.64 -3.92 1.28
N ASP A 69 1.01 -4.66 2.33
CA ASP A 69 2.32 -4.61 2.97
C ASP A 69 3.21 -5.70 2.35
N CYS A 70 4.35 -5.31 1.79
CA CYS A 70 5.34 -6.19 1.20
C CYS A 70 6.55 -6.39 2.11
N GLU A 71 7.34 -7.41 1.80
CA GLU A 71 8.58 -7.66 2.54
C GLU A 71 9.64 -6.60 2.27
N ASP A 72 9.79 -6.20 1.00
CA ASP A 72 10.80 -5.27 0.50
C ASP A 72 10.22 -4.21 -0.45
N TYR A 73 10.96 -3.12 -0.63
CA TYR A 73 10.58 -2.03 -1.56
C TYR A 73 10.52 -2.49 -3.03
N CYS A 74 11.36 -3.45 -3.43
CA CYS A 74 11.35 -4.00 -4.79
C CYS A 74 9.98 -4.63 -5.13
N ASP A 75 9.36 -5.30 -4.15
CA ASP A 75 8.05 -5.91 -4.34
C ASP A 75 6.93 -4.88 -4.42
N VAL A 76 7.05 -3.77 -3.70
CA VAL A 76 6.17 -2.60 -3.88
C VAL A 76 6.28 -2.06 -5.31
N GLN A 77 7.49 -1.89 -5.83
CA GLN A 77 7.72 -1.40 -7.18
C GLN A 77 7.12 -2.31 -8.26
N LYS A 78 7.21 -3.64 -8.09
CA LYS A 78 6.56 -4.59 -9.01
C LYS A 78 5.05 -4.40 -9.05
N ILE A 79 4.40 -4.23 -7.89
CA ILE A 79 2.95 -3.97 -7.83
C ILE A 79 2.62 -2.66 -8.54
N LEU A 80 3.35 -1.58 -8.26
CA LEU A 80 3.14 -0.30 -8.94
C LEU A 80 3.29 -0.43 -10.46
N PHE A 81 4.37 -1.08 -10.90
CA PHE A 81 4.64 -1.31 -12.31
C PHE A 81 3.49 -2.07 -12.98
N SER A 82 3.01 -3.16 -12.39
CA SER A 82 1.86 -3.90 -12.92
C SER A 82 0.59 -3.05 -12.99
N THR A 83 0.28 -2.29 -11.93
CA THR A 83 -0.90 -1.41 -11.92
C THR A 83 -0.83 -0.30 -12.97
N GLN A 84 0.36 0.15 -13.36
CA GLN A 84 0.55 1.20 -14.36
C GLN A 84 0.63 0.68 -15.80
N ASN A 85 1.18 -0.51 -16.01
CA ASN A 85 1.43 -1.05 -17.36
C ASN A 85 0.30 -1.93 -17.89
N GLN A 86 -0.57 -2.45 -17.02
CA GLN A 86 -1.71 -3.27 -17.43
C GLN A 86 -2.94 -2.38 -17.60
N GLU A 87 -3.50 -2.30 -18.82
CA GLU A 87 -4.61 -1.37 -19.12
C GLU A 87 -5.83 -1.57 -18.21
N GLU A 88 -6.19 -2.82 -17.92
CA GLU A 88 -7.31 -3.14 -17.05
C GLU A 88 -7.08 -2.63 -15.62
N LEU A 89 -5.86 -2.80 -15.09
CA LEU A 89 -5.52 -2.29 -13.76
C LEU A 89 -5.46 -0.78 -13.73
N LYS A 90 -4.85 -0.16 -14.75
CA LYS A 90 -4.70 1.30 -14.83
C LYS A 90 -6.05 2.02 -14.87
N LYS A 91 -7.05 1.46 -15.57
CA LYS A 91 -8.39 2.03 -15.70
C LYS A 91 -9.23 1.88 -14.42
N ASN A 92 -8.98 0.83 -13.64
CA ASN A 92 -9.84 0.46 -12.51
C ASN A 92 -9.20 0.67 -11.13
N ILE A 93 -7.88 0.82 -11.05
CA ILE A 93 -7.13 0.97 -9.79
C ILE A 93 -6.26 2.21 -9.86
N THR A 94 -6.41 3.05 -8.84
CA THR A 94 -5.44 4.10 -8.51
C THR A 94 -4.57 3.62 -7.35
N HIS A 95 -3.28 3.97 -7.38
CA HIS A 95 -2.37 3.67 -6.27
C HIS A 95 -1.94 4.96 -5.57
N VAL A 96 -1.70 4.86 -4.27
CA VAL A 96 -1.17 5.93 -3.44
C VAL A 96 -0.02 5.35 -2.62
N GLN A 97 1.17 5.93 -2.80
CA GLN A 97 2.27 5.65 -1.88
C GLN A 97 2.12 6.51 -0.63
N PRO A 98 2.03 5.90 0.57
CA PRO A 98 1.96 6.67 1.80
C PRO A 98 3.28 7.43 2.00
N LYS A 99 3.19 8.74 2.22
CA LYS A 99 4.37 9.56 2.53
C LYS A 99 4.90 9.16 3.90
N VAL A 100 6.21 8.91 3.98
CA VAL A 100 6.90 8.70 5.26
C VAL A 100 6.78 9.99 6.06
N LYS A 101 6.11 9.92 7.21
CA LYS A 101 6.03 11.02 8.16
C LYS A 101 7.06 10.79 9.26
N LEU A 102 7.86 11.81 9.56
CA LEU A 102 8.71 11.79 10.74
C LEU A 102 7.83 11.83 12.01
N PRO A 103 8.22 11.11 13.07
CA PRO A 103 7.55 11.22 14.36
C PRO A 103 7.59 12.68 14.83
N LYS A 104 6.44 13.20 15.25
CA LYS A 104 6.34 14.58 15.77
C LYS A 104 6.82 14.72 17.20
N LEU A 105 6.75 13.64 17.97
CA LEU A 105 7.14 13.59 19.37
C LEU A 105 7.81 12.25 19.63
N ILE A 106 8.98 12.28 20.28
CA ILE A 106 9.73 11.10 20.69
C ILE A 106 10.00 11.27 22.17
N PHE A 107 9.52 10.31 22.97
CA PHE A 107 9.80 10.26 24.39
C PHE A 107 11.09 9.47 24.63
N TYR A 108 12.02 10.08 25.36
CA TYR A 108 13.24 9.43 25.82
C TYR A 108 13.12 9.10 27.31
N ASN A 109 13.92 8.14 27.77
CA ASN A 109 14.08 7.81 29.19
C ASN A 109 12.76 7.47 29.91
N ILE A 110 11.82 6.81 29.20
CA ILE A 110 10.59 6.30 29.80
C ILE A 110 10.96 5.24 30.85
N PRO A 111 10.67 5.47 32.15
CA PRO A 111 10.94 4.49 33.19
C PRO A 111 10.15 3.20 32.93
N LYS A 112 10.77 2.02 33.07
CA LYS A 112 10.09 0.73 32.81
C LYS A 112 8.93 0.44 33.76
N ASN A 113 8.77 1.22 34.82
CA ASN A 113 7.78 1.06 35.87
C ASN A 113 6.52 1.94 35.70
N LEU A 114 6.23 2.41 34.49
CA LEU A 114 4.91 2.97 34.18
C LEU A 114 3.86 1.86 34.27
N LYS A 115 3.05 1.90 35.34
CA LYS A 115 1.85 1.08 35.54
C LYS A 115 0.62 1.84 35.07
#